data_AF-A0A661QI01-F1
#
_entry.id   AF-A0A661QI01-F1
#
_cell.length_a   1.000
_cell.length_b   1.000
_cell.length_c   1.000
_cell.angle_alpha   90.00
_cell.angle_beta   90.00
_cell.angle_gamma   90.00
#
_symmetry.space_group_name_H-M   'P 1'
#
loop_
_entity.id
_entity.type
_entity.pdbx_description
1 polymer ?
#
loop_
_entity_poly.entity_id
_entity_poly.type
_entity_poly.pdbx_seq_one_letter_code
_entity_poly.pdbx_strand_id
1 'polypeptide(L)'
;KSDINFLVILSEEGIDALDRAFNKMARWRKRNIATPLFLTEHYIQSSLDVYPLEYLNFQLHYQMVFGKDVLKDLTLDPSLVRLQCERELKGKLLLLRRTFLETEGKARALKSAIRFSLTAFMAIFEGLLFLKGQEPIKDRKQRIQQVCKDFDLDYSVFATLLEIKEEKIKLRDEEILELFKRYLKQVRELAIKVDSMEV
;
A
#
# COMPACT_ATOMS: atom_id res chain seq x y z
N LYS A 1 -9.83 -2.00 -15.71
CA LYS A 1 -10.44 -1.03 -14.78
C LYS A 1 -9.46 0.13 -14.69
N SER A 2 -9.94 1.38 -14.77
CA SER A 2 -9.04 2.52 -14.60
C SER A 2 -8.81 2.73 -13.12
N ASP A 3 -7.58 2.58 -12.64
CA ASP A 3 -7.18 2.80 -11.23
C ASP A 3 -6.92 4.30 -10.99
N ILE A 4 -7.82 5.17 -11.46
CA ILE A 4 -7.71 6.62 -11.27
C ILE A 4 -8.53 6.99 -10.04
N ASN A 5 -7.83 7.43 -9.00
CA ASN A 5 -8.41 8.00 -7.79
C ASN A 5 -8.27 9.53 -7.83
N PHE A 6 -9.22 10.24 -7.23
CA PHE A 6 -9.21 11.69 -7.15
C PHE A 6 -9.00 12.13 -5.70
N LEU A 7 -8.11 13.07 -5.49
CA LEU A 7 -8.01 13.88 -4.27
C LEU A 7 -8.54 15.27 -4.59
N VAL A 8 -9.50 15.76 -3.82
CA VAL A 8 -10.13 17.06 -3.99
C VAL A 8 -9.94 17.87 -2.72
N ILE A 9 -9.36 19.05 -2.87
CA ILE A 9 -9.13 19.97 -1.75
C ILE A 9 -10.25 21.01 -1.74
N LEU A 10 -10.94 21.13 -0.61
CA LEU A 10 -12.03 22.06 -0.38
C LEU A 10 -11.64 23.09 0.70
N SER A 11 -12.39 24.19 0.76
CA SER A 11 -12.39 25.06 1.95
C SER A 11 -13.12 24.36 3.11
N GLU A 12 -12.99 24.91 4.32
CA GLU A 12 -13.69 24.41 5.51
C GLU A 12 -15.23 24.47 5.32
N GLU A 13 -15.76 25.54 4.73
CA GLU A 13 -17.20 25.61 4.43
C GLU A 13 -17.62 24.60 3.34
N GLY A 14 -16.69 24.27 2.44
CA GLY A 14 -16.88 23.28 1.40
C GLY A 14 -16.94 21.86 1.96
N ILE A 15 -16.06 21.52 2.91
CA ILE A 15 -16.03 20.19 3.54
C ILE A 15 -17.25 19.98 4.45
N ASP A 16 -17.77 21.03 5.09
CA ASP A 16 -19.00 20.96 5.88
C ASP A 16 -20.27 20.75 5.03
N ALA A 17 -20.19 20.96 3.72
CA ALA A 17 -21.32 20.89 2.78
C ALA A 17 -21.18 19.76 1.74
N LEU A 18 -20.57 18.62 2.13
CA LEU A 18 -20.35 17.48 1.22
C LEU A 18 -21.62 16.86 0.63
N ASP A 19 -22.77 17.03 1.29
CA ASP A 19 -24.08 16.57 0.80
C ASP A 19 -24.43 17.18 -0.58
N ARG A 20 -23.95 18.39 -0.85
CA ARG A 20 -24.11 19.06 -2.15
C ARG A 20 -23.46 18.27 -3.31
N ALA A 21 -22.52 17.38 -3.02
CA ALA A 21 -21.87 16.53 -4.02
C ALA A 21 -22.69 15.26 -4.36
N PHE A 22 -23.73 14.88 -3.61
CA PHE A 22 -24.44 13.60 -3.78
C PHE A 22 -24.91 13.33 -5.22
N ASN A 23 -25.52 14.32 -5.87
CA ASN A 23 -25.99 14.18 -7.26
C ASN A 23 -24.84 13.93 -8.24
N LYS A 24 -23.68 14.55 -8.04
CA LYS A 24 -22.47 14.31 -8.86
C LYS A 24 -21.89 12.92 -8.57
N MET A 25 -21.78 12.54 -7.29
CA MET A 25 -21.26 11.24 -6.88
C MET A 25 -22.12 10.09 -7.40
N ALA A 26 -23.45 10.23 -7.39
CA ALA A 26 -24.37 9.24 -7.97
C ALA A 26 -24.12 9.02 -9.47
N ARG A 27 -23.85 10.10 -10.23
CA ARG A 27 -23.51 10.01 -11.66
C ARG A 27 -22.14 9.37 -11.89
N TRP A 28 -21.15 9.71 -11.06
CA TRP A 28 -19.80 9.15 -11.13
C TRP A 28 -19.78 7.65 -10.82
N ARG A 29 -20.51 7.23 -9.78
CA ARG A 29 -20.66 5.83 -9.41
C ARG A 29 -21.26 4.99 -10.54
N LYS A 30 -22.28 5.50 -11.24
CA LYS A 30 -22.87 4.85 -12.44
C LYS A 30 -21.85 4.65 -13.57
N ARG A 31 -20.76 5.43 -13.60
CA ARG A 31 -19.66 5.31 -14.56
C ARG A 31 -18.46 4.52 -14.02
N ASN A 32 -18.62 3.83 -12.88
CA ASN A 32 -17.55 3.10 -12.18
C ASN A 32 -16.34 3.97 -11.81
N ILE A 33 -16.55 5.27 -11.59
CA ILE A 33 -15.52 6.17 -11.05
C ILE A 33 -15.57 6.08 -9.52
N ALA A 34 -14.41 5.90 -8.89
CA ALA A 34 -14.29 5.89 -7.44
C ALA A 34 -14.72 7.23 -6.83
N THR A 35 -15.29 7.19 -5.63
CA THR A 35 -15.58 8.41 -4.87
C THR A 35 -14.26 9.11 -4.56
N PRO A 36 -14.10 10.41 -4.87
CA PRO A 36 -12.90 11.15 -4.50
C PRO A 36 -12.67 11.17 -2.99
N LEU A 37 -11.41 11.26 -2.59
CA LEU A 37 -11.01 11.68 -1.25
C LEU A 37 -11.16 13.19 -1.18
N PHE A 38 -11.93 13.69 -0.21
CA PHE A 38 -12.12 15.12 0.02
C PHE A 38 -11.39 15.52 1.31
N LEU A 39 -10.48 16.49 1.22
CA LEU A 39 -9.71 17.02 2.35
C LEU A 39 -9.69 18.55 2.31
N THR A 40 -9.23 19.18 3.39
CA THR A 40 -8.85 20.59 3.42
C THR A 40 -7.33 20.73 3.51
N GLU A 41 -6.80 21.90 3.16
CA GLU A 41 -5.36 22.18 3.34
C GLU A 41 -4.97 22.06 4.83
N HIS A 42 -5.83 22.53 5.74
CA HIS A 42 -5.60 22.44 7.17
C HIS A 42 -5.49 20.98 7.63
N TYR A 43 -6.42 20.12 7.19
CA TYR A 43 -6.40 18.69 7.53
C TYR A 43 -5.12 18.01 7.04
N ILE A 44 -4.64 18.34 5.84
CA ILE A 44 -3.38 17.78 5.32
C ILE A 44 -2.23 18.11 6.25
N GLN A 45 -2.06 19.40 6.57
CA GLN A 45 -0.97 19.87 7.42
C GLN A 45 -1.03 19.28 8.83
N SER A 46 -2.23 19.20 9.42
CA SER A 46 -2.43 18.67 10.78
C SER A 46 -2.41 17.14 10.87
N SER A 47 -2.20 16.43 9.76
CA SER A 47 -2.22 14.95 9.74
C SER A 47 -0.99 14.31 9.10
N LEU A 48 0.05 15.10 8.80
CA LEU A 48 1.33 14.60 8.28
C LEU A 48 2.02 13.62 9.23
N ASP A 49 1.72 13.68 10.52
CA ASP A 49 2.27 12.82 11.56
C ASP A 49 1.55 11.46 11.67
N VAL A 50 0.24 11.45 11.41
CA VAL A 50 -0.60 10.25 11.55
C VAL A 50 -0.76 9.46 10.24
N TYR A 51 -0.65 10.13 9.08
CA TYR A 51 -0.72 9.55 7.74
C TYR A 51 0.49 9.86 6.82
N PRO A 52 1.74 9.86 7.32
CA PRO A 52 2.90 10.22 6.50
C PRO A 52 3.07 9.31 5.29
N LEU A 53 2.76 8.02 5.41
CA LEU A 53 2.90 7.06 4.32
C LEU A 53 1.90 7.34 3.20
N GLU A 54 0.66 7.71 3.51
CA GLU A 54 -0.34 8.07 2.51
C GLU A 54 0.09 9.31 1.72
N TYR A 55 0.56 10.36 2.42
CA TYR A 55 1.06 11.57 1.76
C TYR A 55 2.31 11.33 0.93
N LEU A 56 3.22 10.45 1.39
CA LEU A 56 4.34 9.99 0.58
C LEU A 56 3.84 9.34 -0.72
N ASN A 57 2.93 8.38 -0.61
CA ASN A 57 2.38 7.68 -1.77
C ASN A 57 1.67 8.66 -2.73
N PHE A 58 0.97 9.67 -2.20
CA PHE A 58 0.37 10.73 -3.02
C PHE A 58 1.45 11.53 -3.76
N GLN A 59 2.50 12.00 -3.09
CA GLN A 59 3.60 12.75 -3.72
C GLN A 59 4.30 11.95 -4.84
N LEU A 60 4.44 10.63 -4.67
CA LEU A 60 5.09 9.78 -5.66
C LEU A 60 4.18 9.45 -6.87
N HIS A 61 2.86 9.51 -6.71
CA HIS A 61 1.89 8.97 -7.68
C HIS A 61 0.67 9.89 -7.94
N TYR A 62 0.89 11.18 -8.15
CA TYR A 62 -0.19 12.11 -8.52
C TYR A 62 0.08 12.84 -9.84
N GLN A 63 -1.00 13.37 -10.41
CA GLN A 63 -0.96 14.33 -11.50
C GLN A 63 -1.92 15.46 -11.16
N MET A 64 -1.44 16.70 -11.20
CA MET A 64 -2.27 17.89 -11.03
C MET A 64 -3.30 17.99 -12.15
N VAL A 65 -4.58 18.04 -11.77
CA VAL A 65 -5.68 18.23 -12.70
C VAL A 65 -6.07 19.71 -12.79
N PHE A 66 -6.14 20.39 -11.65
CA PHE A 66 -6.52 21.81 -11.55
C PHE A 66 -6.15 22.38 -10.16
N GLY A 67 -5.90 23.69 -10.09
CA GLY A 67 -5.76 24.43 -8.83
C GLY A 67 -4.33 24.50 -8.28
N LYS A 68 -4.22 24.85 -6.99
CA LYS A 68 -2.96 24.91 -6.25
C LYS A 68 -2.46 23.50 -5.94
N ASP A 69 -1.16 23.29 -6.10
CA ASP A 69 -0.50 22.06 -5.70
C ASP A 69 -0.18 22.09 -4.20
N VAL A 70 -0.96 21.35 -3.42
CA VAL A 70 -0.82 21.30 -1.95
C VAL A 70 0.06 20.14 -1.48
N LEU A 71 0.46 19.25 -2.40
CA LEU A 71 1.24 18.05 -2.08
C LEU A 71 2.74 18.26 -2.34
N LYS A 72 3.10 19.10 -3.31
CA LYS A 72 4.49 19.29 -3.76
C LYS A 72 5.48 19.58 -2.65
N ASP A 73 5.14 20.49 -1.74
CA ASP A 73 6.07 21.00 -0.71
C ASP A 73 5.86 20.35 0.66
N LEU A 74 5.13 19.23 0.74
CA LEU A 74 4.99 18.49 1.99
C LEU A 74 6.33 17.89 2.40
N THR A 75 6.72 18.16 3.65
CA THR A 75 7.89 17.56 4.28
C THR A 75 7.42 16.43 5.19
N LEU A 76 7.95 15.23 4.97
CA LEU A 76 7.59 14.04 5.73
C LEU A 76 8.75 13.65 6.64
N ASP A 77 8.45 13.48 7.92
CA ASP A 77 9.43 13.03 8.91
C ASP A 77 9.73 11.53 8.71
N PRO A 78 10.97 11.14 8.38
CA PRO A 78 11.35 9.73 8.20
C PRO A 78 11.04 8.86 9.43
N SER A 79 11.15 9.41 10.65
CA SER A 79 10.83 8.69 11.89
C SER A 79 9.36 8.28 11.96
N LEU A 80 8.46 9.14 11.49
CA LEU A 80 7.01 8.89 11.45
C LEU A 80 6.65 7.95 10.30
N VAL A 81 7.29 8.09 9.13
CA VAL A 81 7.15 7.13 8.03
C VAL A 81 7.56 5.73 8.48
N ARG A 82 8.72 5.60 9.14
CA ARG A 82 9.20 4.32 9.71
C ARG A 82 8.21 3.73 10.70
N LEU A 83 7.72 4.54 11.64
CA LEU A 83 6.75 4.11 12.64
C LEU A 83 5.43 3.62 11.99
N GLN A 84 4.93 4.33 10.98
CA GLN A 84 3.73 3.90 10.27
C GLN A 84 3.98 2.62 9.45
N CYS A 85 5.11 2.51 8.74
CA CYS A 85 5.47 1.29 8.03
C CYS A 85 5.50 0.07 8.97
N GLU A 86 6.08 0.23 10.16
CA GLU A 86 6.11 -0.80 11.20
C GLU A 86 4.69 -1.20 11.64
N ARG A 87 3.84 -0.21 11.98
CA ARG A 87 2.44 -0.43 12.37
C ARG A 87 1.68 -1.21 11.30
N GLU A 88 1.80 -0.76 10.05
CA GLU A 88 1.11 -1.36 8.91
C GLU A 88 1.61 -2.79 8.61
N LEU A 89 2.92 -3.04 8.72
CA LEU A 89 3.51 -4.38 8.58
C LEU A 89 3.00 -5.33 9.66
N LYS A 90 3.07 -4.91 10.93
CA LYS A 90 2.60 -5.73 12.07
C LYS A 90 1.10 -6.03 11.94
N GLY A 91 0.28 -5.03 11.61
CA GLY A 91 -1.15 -5.21 11.38
C GLY A 91 -1.46 -6.17 10.22
N LYS A 92 -0.82 -6.00 9.07
CA LYS A 92 -1.01 -6.88 7.91
C LYS A 92 -0.48 -8.29 8.14
N LEU A 93 0.58 -8.46 8.94
CA LEU A 93 1.08 -9.77 9.34
C LEU A 93 0.05 -10.52 10.20
N LEU A 94 -0.61 -9.85 11.14
CA LEU A 94 -1.69 -10.45 11.94
C LEU A 94 -2.86 -10.86 11.05
N LEU A 95 -3.28 -10.00 10.13
CA LEU A 95 -4.32 -10.33 9.15
C LEU A 95 -3.91 -11.53 8.28
N LEU A 96 -2.68 -11.54 7.78
CA LEU A 96 -2.16 -12.62 6.93
C LEU A 96 -2.15 -13.97 7.67
N ARG A 97 -1.81 -13.99 8.96
CA ARG A 97 -1.88 -15.19 9.82
C ARG A 97 -3.31 -15.67 10.01
N ARG A 98 -4.24 -14.75 10.28
CA ARG A 98 -5.66 -15.10 10.41
C ARG A 98 -6.19 -15.70 9.11
N THR A 99 -5.96 -15.01 7.98
CA THR A 99 -6.40 -15.48 6.66
C THR A 99 -5.80 -16.83 6.31
N PHE A 100 -4.53 -17.07 6.67
CA PHE A 100 -3.89 -18.36 6.47
C PHE A 100 -4.66 -19.50 7.15
N LEU A 101 -5.04 -19.33 8.43
CA LEU A 101 -5.81 -20.33 9.17
C LEU A 101 -7.21 -20.54 8.57
N GLU A 102 -7.87 -19.45 8.17
CA GLU A 102 -9.19 -19.48 7.52
C GLU A 102 -9.18 -20.18 6.15
N THR A 103 -8.01 -20.38 5.53
CA THR A 103 -7.92 -21.15 4.28
C THR A 103 -8.09 -22.65 4.47
N GLU A 104 -7.92 -23.16 5.69
CA GLU A 104 -7.84 -24.61 5.98
C GLU A 104 -6.81 -25.35 5.10
N GLY A 105 -5.78 -24.64 4.61
CA GLY A 105 -4.77 -25.20 3.69
C GLY A 105 -5.25 -25.39 2.25
N LYS A 106 -6.48 -24.99 1.91
CA LYS A 106 -7.04 -25.15 0.57
C LYS A 106 -6.32 -24.23 -0.42
N ALA A 107 -5.70 -24.81 -1.44
CA ALA A 107 -4.88 -24.10 -2.43
C ALA A 107 -5.58 -22.91 -3.10
N ARG A 108 -6.87 -23.05 -3.45
CA ARG A 108 -7.66 -21.96 -4.05
C ARG A 108 -7.80 -20.77 -3.09
N ALA A 109 -8.06 -21.03 -1.82
CA ALA A 109 -8.18 -19.99 -0.80
C ALA A 109 -6.82 -19.33 -0.53
N LEU A 110 -5.73 -20.11 -0.48
CA LEU A 110 -4.36 -19.58 -0.35
C LEU A 110 -3.98 -18.66 -1.52
N LYS A 111 -4.26 -19.04 -2.77
CA LYS A 111 -4.02 -18.17 -3.95
C LYS A 111 -4.80 -16.86 -3.86
N SER A 112 -6.05 -16.93 -3.40
CA SER A 112 -6.88 -15.73 -3.16
C SER A 112 -6.23 -14.82 -2.12
N ALA A 113 -5.84 -15.38 -0.97
CA ALA A 113 -5.17 -14.64 0.10
C ALA A 113 -3.85 -13.97 -0.36
N ILE A 114 -3.04 -14.66 -1.17
CA ILE A 114 -1.83 -14.10 -1.79
C ILE A 114 -2.17 -12.88 -2.65
N ARG A 115 -3.17 -12.98 -3.53
CA ARG A 115 -3.57 -11.90 -4.44
C ARG A 115 -3.97 -10.62 -3.72
N PHE A 116 -4.73 -10.76 -2.63
CA PHE A 116 -5.20 -9.62 -1.84
C PHE A 116 -4.07 -9.02 -0.99
N SER A 117 -3.34 -9.86 -0.26
CA SER A 117 -2.29 -9.38 0.66
C SER A 117 -1.14 -8.68 -0.06
N LEU A 118 -0.67 -9.18 -1.21
CA LEU A 118 0.47 -8.58 -1.91
C LEU A 118 0.22 -7.13 -2.34
N THR A 119 -1.01 -6.80 -2.75
CA THR A 119 -1.37 -5.40 -3.08
C THR A 119 -1.22 -4.49 -1.87
N ALA A 120 -1.59 -4.98 -0.69
CA ALA A 120 -1.60 -4.21 0.54
C ALA A 120 -0.19 -3.85 1.04
N PHE A 121 0.85 -4.58 0.61
CA PHE A 121 2.24 -4.28 0.96
C PHE A 121 2.91 -3.28 0.01
N MET A 122 2.32 -2.95 -1.15
CA MET A 122 2.96 -2.09 -2.15
C MET A 122 3.26 -0.69 -1.63
N ALA A 123 2.30 -0.07 -0.92
CA ALA A 123 2.48 1.25 -0.32
C ALA A 123 3.57 1.24 0.76
N ILE A 124 3.66 0.15 1.53
CA ILE A 124 4.71 -0.04 2.55
C ILE A 124 6.07 -0.14 1.88
N PHE A 125 6.20 -0.91 0.80
CA PHE A 125 7.45 -1.05 0.05
C PHE A 125 7.96 0.29 -0.48
N GLU A 126 7.07 1.20 -0.91
CA GLU A 126 7.45 2.56 -1.28
C GLU A 126 7.97 3.35 -0.08
N GLY A 127 7.29 3.27 1.07
CA GLY A 127 7.78 3.86 2.32
C GLY A 127 9.16 3.35 2.71
N LEU A 128 9.39 2.04 2.61
CA LEU A 128 10.68 1.46 2.94
C LEU A 128 11.82 1.89 1.99
N LEU A 129 11.52 2.06 0.70
CA LEU A 129 12.48 2.58 -0.27
C LEU A 129 12.81 4.06 0.02
N PHE A 130 11.79 4.86 0.34
CA PHE A 130 11.99 6.25 0.79
C PHE A 130 12.92 6.32 2.01
N LEU A 131 12.70 5.47 3.03
CA LEU A 131 13.55 5.40 4.22
C LEU A 131 14.98 4.94 3.92
N LYS A 132 15.22 4.33 2.76
CA LYS A 132 16.56 3.94 2.26
C LYS A 132 17.17 4.98 1.33
N GLY A 133 16.52 6.15 1.15
CA GLY A 133 16.96 7.20 0.24
C GLY A 133 16.89 6.80 -1.24
N GLN A 134 16.04 5.83 -1.59
CA GLN A 134 15.88 5.36 -2.96
C GLN A 134 14.86 6.23 -3.71
N GLU A 135 15.13 6.47 -4.99
CA GLU A 135 14.16 7.09 -5.90
C GLU A 135 12.93 6.20 -6.12
N PRO A 136 11.73 6.76 -6.38
CA PRO A 136 10.53 5.98 -6.67
C PRO A 136 10.69 5.05 -7.87
N ILE A 137 10.50 3.75 -7.63
CA ILE A 137 10.53 2.71 -8.65
C ILE A 137 9.11 2.42 -9.14
N LYS A 138 8.82 2.77 -10.41
CA LYS A 138 7.51 2.54 -11.05
C LYS A 138 7.21 1.07 -11.30
N ASP A 139 8.20 0.30 -11.74
CA ASP A 139 8.00 -1.12 -12.01
C ASP A 139 7.86 -1.91 -10.70
N ARG A 140 6.75 -2.63 -10.58
CA ARG A 140 6.41 -3.38 -9.37
C ARG A 140 7.43 -4.48 -9.07
N LYS A 141 7.94 -5.17 -10.09
CA LYS A 141 8.87 -6.28 -9.91
C LYS A 141 10.22 -5.77 -9.43
N GLN A 142 10.72 -4.69 -10.04
CA GLN A 142 11.95 -4.01 -9.63
C GLN A 142 11.84 -3.45 -8.21
N ARG A 143 10.69 -2.88 -7.86
CA ARG A 143 10.44 -2.38 -6.49
C ARG A 143 10.55 -3.48 -5.44
N ILE A 144 9.86 -4.60 -5.67
CA ILE A 144 9.92 -5.77 -4.80
C ILE A 144 11.36 -6.29 -4.71
N GLN A 145 12.07 -6.37 -5.84
CA GLN A 145 13.46 -6.82 -5.88
C GLN A 145 14.38 -5.91 -5.04
N GLN A 146 14.22 -4.59 -5.16
CA GLN A 146 15.01 -3.62 -4.42
C GLN A 146 14.72 -3.71 -2.91
N VAL A 147 13.46 -3.79 -2.49
CA VAL A 147 13.12 -4.01 -1.07
C VAL A 147 13.69 -5.32 -0.54
N CYS A 148 13.61 -6.41 -1.32
CA CYS A 148 14.19 -7.68 -0.89
C CYS A 148 15.70 -7.58 -0.71
N LYS A 149 16.39 -6.84 -1.58
CA LYS A 149 17.82 -6.57 -1.45
C LYS A 149 18.14 -5.74 -0.20
N ASP A 150 17.43 -4.63 0.00
CA ASP A 150 17.72 -3.66 1.09
C ASP A 150 17.42 -4.21 2.49
N PHE A 151 16.52 -5.19 2.58
CA PHE A 151 16.12 -5.82 3.84
C PHE A 151 16.56 -7.28 3.97
N ASP A 152 17.37 -7.79 3.03
CA ASP A 152 17.87 -9.16 3.04
C ASP A 152 16.72 -10.19 3.16
N LEU A 153 15.76 -10.07 2.24
CA LEU A 153 14.63 -10.98 2.08
C LEU A 153 14.84 -11.88 0.86
N ASP A 154 14.18 -13.05 0.90
CA ASP A 154 14.19 -14.00 -0.20
C ASP A 154 13.29 -13.53 -1.35
N TYR A 155 13.90 -12.89 -2.35
CA TYR A 155 13.20 -12.41 -3.55
C TYR A 155 12.45 -13.52 -4.30
N SER A 156 12.92 -14.78 -4.26
CA SER A 156 12.27 -15.88 -4.96
C SER A 156 10.83 -16.10 -4.46
N VAL A 157 10.59 -15.92 -3.15
CA VAL A 157 9.25 -16.00 -2.55
C VAL A 157 8.35 -14.94 -3.18
N PHE A 158 8.78 -13.68 -3.16
CA PHE A 158 7.95 -12.58 -3.65
C PHE A 158 7.77 -12.60 -5.18
N ALA A 159 8.76 -13.07 -5.93
CA ALA A 159 8.64 -13.30 -7.36
C ALA A 159 7.53 -14.34 -7.67
N THR A 160 7.51 -15.49 -6.98
CA THR A 160 6.46 -16.50 -7.16
C THR A 160 5.09 -15.99 -6.70
N LEU A 161 5.01 -15.21 -5.61
CA LEU A 161 3.74 -14.58 -5.18
C LEU A 161 3.19 -13.63 -6.26
N LEU A 162 4.07 -12.87 -6.92
CA LEU A 162 3.70 -11.99 -8.01
C LEU A 162 3.20 -12.77 -9.23
N GLU A 163 3.84 -13.89 -9.59
CA GLU A 163 3.38 -14.76 -10.68
C GLU A 163 2.01 -15.39 -10.39
N ILE A 164 1.73 -15.79 -9.14
CA ILE A 164 0.40 -16.26 -8.71
C ILE A 164 -0.65 -15.15 -8.85
N LYS A 165 -0.27 -13.91 -8.48
CA LYS A 165 -1.15 -12.75 -8.59
C LYS A 165 -1.50 -12.43 -10.04
N GLU A 166 -0.53 -12.57 -10.94
CA GLU A 166 -0.67 -12.32 -12.38
C GLU A 166 -1.22 -13.54 -13.15
N GLU A 167 -1.56 -14.62 -12.45
CA GLU A 167 -2.07 -15.88 -13.03
C GLU A 167 -1.10 -16.57 -14.00
N LYS A 168 0.21 -16.30 -13.87
CA LYS A 168 1.26 -16.78 -14.79
C LYS A 168 1.82 -18.15 -14.45
N ILE A 169 1.54 -18.68 -13.26
CA ILE A 169 2.08 -19.96 -12.79
C ILE A 169 0.99 -20.88 -12.24
N LYS A 170 1.18 -22.19 -12.46
CA LYS A 170 0.41 -23.25 -11.83
C LYS A 170 1.33 -24.06 -10.94
N LEU A 171 1.08 -24.01 -9.63
CA LEU A 171 1.75 -24.79 -8.60
C LEU A 171 0.82 -25.88 -8.08
N ARG A 172 1.41 -26.97 -7.58
CA ARG A 172 0.72 -28.01 -6.81
C ARG A 172 0.24 -27.45 -5.47
N ASP A 173 -0.77 -28.08 -4.90
CA ASP A 173 -1.41 -27.61 -3.66
C ASP A 173 -0.43 -27.52 -2.49
N GLU A 174 0.46 -28.51 -2.35
CA GLU A 174 1.52 -28.55 -1.35
C GLU A 174 2.54 -27.41 -1.51
N GLU A 175 2.89 -27.06 -2.75
CA GLU A 175 3.84 -25.98 -3.07
C GLU A 175 3.27 -24.61 -2.69
N ILE A 176 1.95 -24.43 -2.84
CA ILE A 176 1.27 -23.18 -2.46
C ILE A 176 1.23 -23.05 -0.94
N LEU A 177 0.96 -24.14 -0.24
CA LEU A 177 0.98 -24.16 1.22
C LEU A 177 2.37 -23.81 1.76
N GLU A 178 3.42 -24.41 1.20
CA GLU A 178 4.80 -24.15 1.62
C GLU A 178 5.24 -22.71 1.26
N LEU A 179 4.88 -22.23 0.07
CA LEU A 179 5.12 -20.84 -0.32
C LEU A 179 4.47 -19.86 0.66
N PHE A 180 3.25 -20.13 1.12
CA PHE A 180 2.55 -19.27 2.06
C PHE A 180 3.25 -19.22 3.43
N LYS A 181 3.76 -20.37 3.92
CA LYS A 181 4.56 -20.42 5.15
C LYS A 181 5.85 -19.59 5.02
N ARG A 182 6.56 -19.73 3.89
CA ARG A 182 7.74 -18.91 3.59
C ARG A 182 7.39 -17.43 3.53
N TYR A 183 6.27 -17.08 2.92
CA TYR A 183 5.78 -15.70 2.86
C TYR A 183 5.51 -15.12 4.25
N LEU A 184 4.82 -15.85 5.13
CA LEU A 184 4.61 -15.44 6.53
C LEU A 184 5.93 -15.19 7.27
N LYS A 185 6.94 -16.05 7.02
CA LYS A 185 8.29 -15.90 7.61
C LYS A 185 8.96 -14.62 7.12
N GLN A 186 8.97 -14.37 5.81
CA GLN A 186 9.59 -13.18 5.20
C GLN A 186 8.94 -11.87 5.69
N VAL A 187 7.60 -11.82 5.76
CA VAL A 187 6.89 -10.62 6.28
C VAL A 187 7.19 -10.39 7.76
N ARG A 188 7.30 -11.47 8.56
CA ARG A 188 7.70 -11.38 9.97
C ARG A 188 9.12 -10.83 10.12
N GLU A 189 10.07 -11.32 9.33
CA GLU A 189 11.46 -10.85 9.34
C GLU A 189 11.55 -9.38 8.94
N LEU A 190 10.80 -8.98 7.90
CA LEU A 190 10.71 -7.58 7.50
C LEU A 190 10.17 -6.69 8.63
N ALA A 191 9.09 -7.12 9.30
CA ALA A 191 8.52 -6.37 10.42
C ALA A 191 9.53 -6.15 11.57
N ILE A 192 10.34 -7.16 11.89
CA ILE A 192 11.40 -7.06 12.92
C ILE A 192 12.49 -6.08 12.48
N LYS A 193 12.94 -6.15 11.23
CA LYS A 193 13.99 -5.26 10.70
C LYS A 193 13.57 -3.80 10.67
N VAL A 194 12.29 -3.53 10.35
CA VAL A 194 11.73 -2.16 10.32
C VAL A 194 11.53 -1.61 11.74
N ASP A 195 11.16 -2.46 12.69
CA ASP A 195 11.06 -2.11 14.12
C ASP A 195 12.41 -1.64 14.66
N SER A 196 13.49 -2.36 14.32
CA SER A 196 14.86 -2.06 14.74
C SER A 196 15.60 -1.05 13.85
N MET A 197 14.93 -0.41 12.88
CA MET A 197 15.57 0.48 11.91
C MET A 197 15.79 1.87 12.52
N GLU A 198 17.01 2.38 12.42
CA GLU A 198 17.32 3.79 12.69
C GLU A 198 17.15 4.60 11.39
N VAL A 199 16.55 5.80 11.51
CA VAL A 199 16.19 6.70 10.40
C VAL A 199 16.52 8.14 10.74
#